data_AF-A0A6C0AYC5-F1
#
_entry.id   AF-A0A6C0AYC5-F1
#
_cell.length_a   1.000
_cell.length_b   1.000
_cell.length_c   1.000
_cell.angle_alpha   90.00
_cell.angle_beta   90.00
_cell.angle_gamma   90.00
#
_symmetry.space_group_name_H-M   'P 1'
#
loop_
_entity.id
_entity.type
_entity.pdbx_description
1 polymer ?
#
loop_
_entity_poly.entity_id
_entity_poly.type
_entity_poly.pdbx_seq_one_letter_code
_entity_poly.pdbx_strand_id
1 'polypeptide(L)'
;MNICIFSKYRDLIGKPNTGIRRYRIMDVPILDYIVTIIGTFIISYLTHIPVEITTVLVFSSAIISHLLFGVETNSVKYIQKITNNSINCINKK
;
A
#
# COMPACT_ATOMS: atom_id res chain seq x y z
N MET A 1 -10.69 -10.31 -11.51
CA MET A 1 -9.46 -11.11 -11.29
C MET A 1 -9.20 -11.23 -9.80
N ASN A 2 -8.85 -12.42 -9.30
CA ASN A 2 -8.50 -12.60 -7.89
C ASN A 2 -7.05 -12.18 -7.67
N ILE A 3 -6.82 -10.87 -7.55
CA ILE A 3 -5.48 -10.27 -7.49
C ILE A 3 -4.88 -10.33 -6.07
N CYS A 4 -5.71 -10.56 -5.04
CA CYS A 4 -5.24 -10.60 -3.66
C CYS A 4 -4.72 -12.00 -3.25
N ILE A 5 -3.61 -12.42 -3.85
CA ILE A 5 -2.99 -13.73 -3.60
C ILE A 5 -2.58 -13.87 -2.12
N PHE A 6 -2.23 -12.76 -1.46
CA PHE A 6 -1.73 -12.73 -0.08
C PHE A 6 -2.73 -12.17 0.93
N SER A 7 -4.04 -12.21 0.64
CA SER A 7 -5.08 -11.63 1.54
C SER A 7 -5.08 -12.23 2.95
N LYS A 8 -4.63 -13.48 3.12
CA LYS A 8 -4.47 -14.13 4.44
C LYS A 8 -3.49 -13.37 5.36
N TYR A 9 -2.56 -12.63 4.78
CA TYR A 9 -1.51 -11.89 5.46
C TYR A 9 -1.80 -10.38 5.58
N ARG A 10 -3.02 -9.95 5.22
CA ARG A 10 -3.44 -8.54 5.24
C ARG A 10 -3.20 -7.86 6.59
N ASP A 11 -3.42 -8.60 7.67
CA ASP A 11 -3.31 -8.10 9.04
C ASP A 11 -1.95 -8.41 9.71
N LEU A 12 -0.92 -8.78 8.94
CA LEU A 12 0.43 -9.04 9.48
C LEU A 12 0.98 -7.87 10.31
N ILE A 13 0.68 -6.64 9.90
CA ILE A 13 1.14 -5.40 10.57
C ILE A 13 -0.02 -4.83 11.45
N GLY A 14 -0.92 -5.70 11.92
CA GLY A 14 -2.10 -5.37 12.72
C GLY A 14 -3.32 -4.98 11.87
N LYS A 15 -4.51 -4.99 12.49
CA LYS A 15 -5.77 -4.66 11.79
C LYS A 15 -5.81 -3.17 11.38
N PRO A 16 -6.46 -2.82 10.26
CA PRO A 16 -6.69 -1.43 9.88
C PRO A 16 -7.36 -0.65 11.01
N ASN A 17 -6.93 0.60 11.24
CA ASN A 17 -7.45 1.48 12.30
C ASN A 17 -7.21 0.98 13.74
N THR A 18 -6.33 -0.01 13.93
CA THR A 18 -5.91 -0.48 15.27
C THR A 18 -4.41 -0.30 15.48
N GLY A 19 -4.00 -0.14 16.74
CA GLY A 19 -2.58 -0.01 17.13
C GLY A 19 -1.86 1.11 16.38
N ILE A 20 -0.70 0.79 15.81
CA ILE A 20 0.19 1.73 15.09
C ILE A 20 -0.45 2.20 13.77
N ARG A 21 -1.38 1.43 13.19
CA ARG A 21 -2.12 1.78 11.96
C ARG A 21 -3.40 2.58 12.22
N ARG A 22 -3.60 3.10 13.45
CA ARG A 22 -4.65 4.07 13.79
C ARG A 22 -4.32 5.48 13.29
N TYR A 23 -3.04 5.83 13.19
CA TYR A 23 -2.61 7.17 12.79
C TYR A 23 -2.85 7.38 11.30
N ARG A 24 -3.97 8.04 10.99
CA ARG A 24 -4.36 8.44 9.64
C ARG A 24 -4.61 9.94 9.62
N ILE A 25 -4.11 10.60 8.59
CA ILE A 25 -4.44 12.00 8.28
C ILE A 25 -5.22 11.97 6.97
N MET A 26 -6.42 12.54 6.94
CA MET A 26 -7.29 12.55 5.76
C MET A 26 -7.56 11.15 5.17
N ASP A 27 -7.79 10.16 6.04
CA ASP A 27 -7.95 8.73 5.70
C ASP A 27 -6.72 8.02 5.11
N VAL A 28 -5.57 8.71 5.03
CA VAL A 28 -4.33 8.11 4.53
C VAL A 28 -3.45 7.61 5.68
N PRO A 29 -2.95 6.36 5.64
CA PRO A 29 -2.06 5.84 6.67
C PRO A 29 -0.72 6.60 6.68
N ILE A 30 -0.41 7.26 7.80
CA ILE A 30 0.85 8.03 7.93
C ILE A 30 2.06 7.10 7.90
N LEU A 31 1.92 5.93 8.52
CA LEU A 31 2.99 4.94 8.61
C LEU A 31 3.49 4.51 7.22
N ASP A 32 2.58 4.34 6.26
CA ASP A 32 2.93 3.91 4.90
C ASP A 32 3.82 4.98 4.23
N TYR A 33 3.53 6.27 4.41
CA TYR A 33 4.39 7.36 3.91
C TYR A 33 5.76 7.39 4.58
N ILE A 34 5.81 7.29 5.92
CA ILE A 34 7.07 7.32 6.65
C ILE A 34 7.96 6.15 6.20
N VAL A 35 7.40 4.94 6.12
CA VAL A 35 8.13 3.75 5.69
C VAL A 35 8.57 3.88 4.23
N THR A 36 7.72 4.38 3.33
CA THR A 36 8.09 4.57 1.93
C THR A 36 9.19 5.62 1.75
N ILE A 37 9.13 6.74 2.47
CA ILE A 37 10.17 7.78 2.40
C ILE A 37 11.51 7.24 2.91
N ILE A 38 11.52 6.61 4.10
CA ILE A 38 12.72 6.01 4.68
C ILE A 38 13.28 4.93 3.74
N GLY A 39 12.42 4.03 3.24
CA GLY A 39 12.80 2.97 2.31
C GLY A 39 13.38 3.52 1.01
N THR A 40 12.82 4.61 0.50
CA THR A 40 13.32 5.28 -0.71
C THR A 40 14.73 5.80 -0.52
N PHE A 41 15.02 6.49 0.59
CA PHE A 41 16.37 6.97 0.88
C PHE A 41 17.37 5.82 1.05
N ILE A 42 16.97 4.74 1.72
CA ILE A 42 17.82 3.54 1.87
C ILE A 42 18.12 2.90 0.50
N ILE A 43 17.10 2.70 -0.33
CA ILE A 43 17.27 2.08 -1.66
C ILE A 43 18.11 2.98 -2.56
N SER A 44 17.84 4.29 -2.57
CA SER A 44 18.60 5.25 -3.36
C SER A 44 20.06 5.30 -2.92
N TYR A 45 20.33 5.23 -1.60
CA TYR A 45 21.69 5.15 -1.07
C TYR A 45 22.42 3.87 -1.51
N LEU A 46 21.74 2.73 -1.54
CA LEU A 46 22.35 1.44 -1.93
C LEU A 46 22.53 1.28 -3.44
N THR A 47 21.63 1.84 -4.25
CA THR A 47 21.62 1.66 -5.71
C THR A 47 22.23 2.83 -6.47
N HIS A 48 22.52 3.95 -5.79
CA HIS A 48 22.96 5.22 -6.37
C HIS A 48 22.03 5.80 -7.44
N ILE A 49 20.77 5.33 -7.50
CA ILE A 49 19.73 5.87 -8.37
C ILE A 49 19.23 7.17 -7.73
N PRO A 50 18.96 8.24 -8.50
CA PRO A 50 18.37 9.47 -7.98
C PRO A 50 17.10 9.19 -7.16
N VAL A 51 16.96 9.93 -6.05
CA VAL A 51 15.90 9.74 -5.06
C VAL A 51 14.53 9.92 -5.71
N GLU A 52 14.39 10.83 -6.67
CA GLU A 52 13.16 11.13 -7.39
C GLU A 52 12.65 9.90 -8.17
N ILE A 53 13.53 9.25 -8.94
CA ILE A 53 13.18 8.04 -9.70
C ILE A 53 12.85 6.90 -8.73
N THR A 54 13.67 6.73 -7.70
CA THR A 54 13.47 5.69 -6.68
C THR A 54 12.12 5.87 -5.98
N THR A 55 11.73 7.11 -5.69
CA THR A 55 10.44 7.43 -5.05
C THR A 55 9.28 6.92 -5.90
N VAL A 56 9.25 7.25 -7.20
CA VAL A 56 8.18 6.83 -8.11
C VAL A 56 8.08 5.30 -8.19
N LEU A 57 9.22 4.61 -8.25
CA LEU A 57 9.27 3.15 -8.30
C LEU A 57 8.76 2.52 -7.00
N VAL A 58 9.22 3.00 -5.85
CA VAL A 58 8.81 2.46 -4.54
C VAL A 58 7.32 2.74 -4.28
N PHE A 59 6.81 3.92 -4.61
CA PHE A 59 5.37 4.22 -4.49
C PHE A 59 4.51 3.34 -5.40
N SER A 60 4.94 3.13 -6.64
CA SER A 60 4.24 2.24 -7.57
C SER A 60 4.19 0.80 -7.04
N SER A 61 5.33 0.31 -6.53
CA SER A 61 5.44 -1.01 -5.90
C SER A 61 4.59 -1.12 -4.63
N ALA A 62 4.50 -0.06 -3.82
CA ALA A 62 3.66 -0.02 -2.62
C ALA A 62 2.17 -0.18 -2.97
N ILE A 63 1.67 0.51 -4.00
CA ILE A 63 0.28 0.37 -4.47
C ILE A 63 0.00 -1.06 -4.94
N ILE A 64 0.91 -1.65 -5.70
CA ILE A 64 0.81 -3.06 -6.15
C ILE A 64 0.76 -3.99 -4.93
N SER A 65 1.61 -3.76 -3.94
CA SER A 65 1.64 -4.54 -2.69
C SER A 65 0.28 -4.45 -1.97
N HIS A 66 -0.30 -3.25 -1.82
CA HIS A 66 -1.64 -3.10 -1.23
C HIS A 66 -2.73 -3.87 -2.00
N LEU A 67 -2.64 -3.93 -3.34
CA LEU A 67 -3.54 -4.74 -4.16
C LEU A 67 -3.34 -6.25 -3.92
N LEU A 68 -2.09 -6.72 -3.85
CA LEU A 68 -1.76 -8.14 -3.62
C LEU A 68 -2.15 -8.64 -2.23
N PHE A 69 -2.03 -7.79 -1.20
CA PHE A 69 -2.46 -8.10 0.17
C PHE A 69 -3.95 -7.80 0.40
N GLY A 70 -4.64 -7.17 -0.56
CA GLY A 70 -6.05 -6.79 -0.43
C GLY A 70 -6.29 -5.78 0.69
N VAL A 71 -5.35 -4.86 0.91
CA VAL A 71 -5.45 -3.80 1.93
C VAL A 71 -6.25 -2.63 1.36
N GLU A 72 -7.29 -2.21 2.09
CA GLU A 72 -8.09 -1.06 1.73
C GLU A 72 -7.35 0.26 1.97
N THR A 73 -6.84 0.85 0.88
CA THR A 73 -6.33 2.23 0.83
C THR A 73 -7.19 3.09 -0.10
N ASN A 74 -7.09 4.42 0.01
CA ASN A 74 -7.83 5.33 -0.86
C ASN A 74 -7.52 5.10 -2.35
N SER A 75 -6.24 4.84 -2.67
CA SER A 75 -5.81 4.50 -4.03
C SER A 75 -6.43 3.21 -4.54
N VAL A 76 -6.47 2.17 -3.71
CA VAL A 76 -7.09 0.88 -4.07
C VAL A 76 -8.60 1.02 -4.26
N LYS A 77 -9.29 1.77 -3.39
CA LYS A 77 -10.73 2.07 -3.54
C LYS A 77 -11.03 2.83 -4.82
N TYR A 78 -10.18 3.79 -5.18
CA TYR A 78 -10.30 4.54 -6.43
C TYR A 78 -10.13 3.62 -7.65
N ILE A 79 -9.12 2.75 -7.64
CA ILE A 79 -8.92 1.74 -8.69
C ILE A 79 -10.13 0.81 -8.79
N GLN A 80 -10.66 0.30 -7.68
CA GLN A 80 -11.86 -0.54 -7.68
C GLN A 80 -13.07 0.16 -8.31
N LYS A 81 -13.27 1.45 -7.99
CA LYS A 81 -14.34 2.26 -8.57
C LYS A 81 -14.21 2.38 -10.09
N ILE A 82 -13.00 2.61 -10.60
CA ILE A 82 -12.74 2.67 -12.05
C ILE A 82 -12.94 1.30 -12.70
N THR A 83 -12.51 0.22 -12.04
CA THR A 83 -12.49 -1.14 -12.60
C THR A 83 -13.83 -1.88 -12.38
N ASN A 84 -14.93 -1.17 -12.13
CA ASN A 84 -16.27 -1.72 -11.85
C ASN A 84 -16.27 -2.90 -10.85
N ASN A 85 -15.51 -2.75 -9.77
CA ASN A 85 -15.45 -3.71 -8.66
C ASN A 85 -14.92 -5.11 -9.02
N SER A 86 -14.08 -5.22 -10.06
CA SER A 86 -13.48 -6.49 -10.52
C SER A 86 -12.50 -7.17 -9.54
N ILE A 87 -12.29 -6.60 -8.34
CA ILE A 87 -11.35 -7.05 -7.30
C ILE A 87 -12.16 -7.53 -6.08
N ASN A 88 -12.64 -8.77 -6.14
CA ASN A 88 -13.59 -9.37 -5.18
C ASN A 88 -13.03 -9.65 -3.77
N CYS A 89 -11.72 -9.57 -3.59
CA CYS A 89 -11.03 -10.03 -2.38
C CYS A 89 -10.92 -8.98 -1.26
N ILE A 90 -11.24 -7.73 -1.55
CA ILE A 90 -11.14 -6.61 -0.60
C ILE A 90 -12.41 -6.53 0.27
N ASN A 91 -13.58 -6.85 -0.29
CA ASN A 91 -14.90 -6.82 0.37
C ASN A 91 -15.19 -8.01 1.30
N LYS A 92 -14.25 -8.94 1.51
CA LYS A 92 -14.40 -9.96 2.56
C LYS A 92 -14.12 -9.33 3.92
N LYS A 93 -15.19 -8.79 4.50
CA LYS A 93 -15.29 -8.44 5.92
C LYS A 93 -15.44 -9.72 6.73
#